data_AF-A0A536TM38-F1
#
_entry.id   AF-A0A536TM38-F1
#
_cell.length_a   1.000
_cell.length_b   1.000
_cell.length_c   1.000
_cell.angle_alpha   90.00
_cell.angle_beta   90.00
_cell.angle_gamma   90.00
#
_symmetry.space_group_name_H-M   'P 1'
#
loop_
_entity.id
_entity.type
_entity.pdbx_description
1 polymer ?
#
loop_
_entity_poly.entity_id
_entity_poly.type
_entity_poly.pdbx_seq_one_letter_code
_entity_poly.pdbx_strand_id
1 'polypeptide(L)'
;MEHGRVVRLFFALWPPAKTAHALARWTHEVAHGTGGTPTANDSIHLTLAFLGEADAAKAYNAAQRVQGARHTLPIDHAEYWKHNKIVWVGPQTMPAPLAALVNQLHGSLREHGFVLEDRPFAAHITLLRKAKPPKS
;
A
#
# COMPACT_ATOMS: atom_id res chain seq x y z
N MET A 1 19.02 -11.41 -25.85
CA MET A 1 18.40 -11.47 -24.52
C MET A 1 17.72 -10.13 -24.30
N GLU A 2 16.39 -10.14 -24.22
CA GLU A 2 15.62 -8.92 -23.98
C GLU A 2 15.86 -8.51 -22.52
N HIS A 3 16.64 -7.45 -22.32
CA HIS A 3 16.82 -6.89 -20.99
C HIS A 3 15.51 -6.21 -20.62
N GLY A 4 14.75 -6.81 -19.70
CA GLY A 4 13.50 -6.20 -19.25
C GLY A 4 13.78 -4.83 -18.63
N ARG A 5 12.90 -3.88 -18.93
CA ARG A 5 13.05 -2.50 -18.49
C ARG A 5 13.07 -2.44 -16.95
N VAL A 6 14.21 -2.05 -16.38
CA VAL A 6 14.34 -1.82 -14.94
C VAL A 6 13.63 -0.51 -14.59
N VAL A 7 12.63 -0.59 -13.73
CA VAL A 7 11.86 0.55 -13.23
C VAL A 7 11.55 0.37 -11.75
N ARG A 8 11.15 1.45 -11.06
CA ARG A 8 10.70 1.33 -9.67
C ARG A 8 9.32 0.69 -9.61
N LEU A 9 9.22 -0.46 -8.94
CA LEU A 9 8.01 -1.28 -8.91
C LEU A 9 7.48 -1.53 -7.51
N PHE A 10 6.17 -1.72 -7.44
CA PHE A 10 5.46 -2.22 -6.28
C PHE A 10 4.18 -2.93 -6.73
N PHE A 11 3.64 -3.79 -5.88
CA PHE A 11 2.31 -4.38 -6.03
C PHE A 11 1.33 -3.69 -5.10
N ALA A 12 0.09 -3.49 -5.53
CA ALA A 12 -0.91 -2.79 -4.74
C ALA A 12 -2.34 -3.25 -5.04
N LEU A 13 -3.24 -2.92 -4.11
CA LEU A 13 -4.69 -2.96 -4.30
C LEU A 13 -5.23 -1.53 -4.40
N TRP A 14 -6.05 -1.27 -5.40
CA TRP A 14 -6.74 0.01 -5.54
C TRP A 14 -8.15 -0.09 -4.97
N PRO A 15 -8.59 0.88 -4.14
CA PRO A 15 -9.96 0.94 -3.72
C PRO A 15 -10.87 1.29 -4.90
N PRO A 16 -12.17 0.91 -4.86
CA PRO A 16 -13.14 1.37 -5.85
C PRO A 16 -13.17 2.90 -5.93
N ALA A 17 -13.46 3.46 -7.11
CA ALA A 17 -13.43 4.90 -7.35
C ALA A 17 -14.24 5.70 -6.31
N LYS A 18 -15.44 5.23 -5.94
CA LYS A 18 -16.26 5.89 -4.90
C LYS A 18 -15.53 5.99 -3.55
N THR A 19 -14.83 4.93 -3.16
CA THR A 19 -14.04 4.89 -1.92
C THR A 19 -12.81 5.78 -2.02
N ALA A 20 -12.09 5.75 -3.15
CA ALA A 20 -10.95 6.65 -3.38
C ALA A 20 -11.34 8.13 -3.22
N HIS A 21 -12.44 8.56 -3.84
CA HIS A 21 -12.94 9.93 -3.72
C HIS A 21 -13.35 10.29 -2.28
N ALA A 22 -13.99 9.36 -1.56
CA ALA A 22 -14.37 9.58 -0.16
C ALA A 22 -13.13 9.75 0.73
N LEU A 23 -12.10 8.92 0.55
CA LEU A 23 -10.83 9.03 1.26
C LEU A 23 -10.08 10.31 0.90
N ALA A 24 -10.05 10.70 -0.39
CA ALA A 24 -9.43 11.94 -0.84
C ALA A 24 -10.09 13.16 -0.17
N ARG A 25 -11.42 13.22 -0.15
CA ARG A 25 -12.17 14.28 0.54
C ARG A 25 -11.82 14.37 2.03
N TRP A 26 -11.90 13.24 2.74
CA TRP A 26 -11.54 13.17 4.16
C TRP A 26 -10.08 13.62 4.40
N THR A 27 -9.16 13.23 3.51
CA THR A 27 -7.75 13.64 3.58
C THR A 27 -7.58 15.15 3.50
N HIS A 28 -8.34 15.83 2.62
CA HIS A 28 -8.30 17.29 2.51
C HIS A 28 -8.75 17.95 3.82
N GLU A 29 -9.83 17.45 4.44
CA GLU A 29 -10.32 17.93 5.74
C GLU A 29 -9.24 17.77 6.84
N VAL A 30 -8.58 16.62 6.91
CA VAL A 30 -7.48 16.37 7.86
C VAL A 30 -6.29 17.31 7.59
N ALA A 31 -5.93 17.50 6.32
CA ALA A 31 -4.81 18.36 5.93
C ALA A 31 -5.00 19.83 6.34
N HIS A 32 -6.25 20.32 6.40
CA HIS A 32 -6.53 21.67 6.93
C HIS A 32 -6.12 21.82 8.40
N GLY A 33 -6.26 20.76 9.20
CA GLY A 33 -5.90 20.78 10.64
C GLY A 33 -4.42 20.49 10.92
N THR A 34 -3.81 19.59 10.16
CA THR A 34 -2.43 19.10 10.43
C THR A 34 -1.37 19.68 9.49
N GLY A 35 -1.77 20.34 8.40
CA GLY A 35 -0.89 20.60 7.26
C GLY A 35 -0.41 19.31 6.58
N GLY A 36 0.48 19.44 5.60
CA GLY A 36 1.04 18.30 4.86
C GLY A 36 0.59 18.26 3.40
N THR A 37 0.97 17.21 2.69
CA THR A 37 0.68 17.00 1.27
C THR A 37 -0.28 15.81 1.12
N PRO A 38 -1.54 16.05 0.72
CA PRO A 38 -2.51 14.99 0.46
C PRO A 38 -2.03 14.04 -0.63
N THR A 39 -2.31 12.74 -0.49
CA THR A 39 -2.21 11.78 -1.56
C THR A 39 -3.26 12.11 -2.62
N ALA A 40 -2.84 12.23 -3.88
CA ALA A 40 -3.76 12.43 -5.00
C ALA A 40 -4.73 11.24 -5.12
N ASN A 41 -5.98 11.50 -5.50
CA ASN A 41 -7.03 10.49 -5.64
C ASN A 41 -6.58 9.22 -6.37
N ASP A 42 -5.93 9.39 -7.53
CA ASP A 42 -5.51 8.28 -8.40
C ASP A 42 -4.27 7.55 -7.86
N SER A 43 -3.62 8.12 -6.83
CA SER A 43 -2.51 7.51 -6.10
C SER A 43 -2.97 6.81 -4.81
N ILE A 44 -4.25 6.81 -4.46
CA ILE A 44 -4.75 6.13 -3.26
C ILE A 44 -4.74 4.61 -3.52
N HIS A 45 -3.91 3.90 -2.76
CA HIS A 45 -3.78 2.44 -2.85
C HIS A 45 -3.24 1.85 -1.55
N LEU A 46 -3.47 0.55 -1.35
CA LEU A 46 -2.81 -0.25 -0.33
C LEU A 46 -1.64 -0.97 -1.00
N THR A 47 -0.41 -0.66 -0.60
CA THR A 47 0.77 -1.37 -1.14
C THR A 47 0.90 -2.75 -0.51
N LEU A 48 1.14 -3.77 -1.31
CA LEU A 48 1.37 -5.17 -0.88
C LEU A 48 2.86 -5.50 -0.77
N ALA A 49 3.68 -5.00 -1.70
CA ALA A 49 5.13 -5.21 -1.71
C ALA A 49 5.83 -4.10 -2.51
N PHE A 50 6.89 -3.50 -1.96
CA PHE A 50 7.81 -2.63 -2.69
C PHE A 50 9.00 -3.47 -3.20
N LEU A 51 9.33 -3.35 -4.48
CA LEU A 51 10.46 -4.07 -5.09
C LEU A 51 11.69 -3.19 -5.31
N GLY A 52 11.55 -1.87 -5.17
CA GLY A 52 12.60 -0.94 -5.58
C GLY A 52 12.78 -0.98 -7.10
N GLU A 53 14.02 -0.85 -7.56
CA GLU A 53 14.37 -1.00 -8.97
C GLU A 53 14.36 -2.48 -9.38
N ALA A 54 13.46 -2.83 -10.29
CA ALA A 54 13.23 -4.20 -10.70
C ALA A 54 12.83 -4.31 -12.17
N ASP A 55 13.13 -5.47 -12.75
CA ASP A 55 12.64 -5.87 -14.07
C ASP A 55 11.13 -6.15 -14.01
N ALA A 56 10.35 -5.43 -14.81
CA ALA A 56 8.89 -5.53 -14.83
C ALA A 56 8.37 -6.88 -15.30
N ALA A 57 9.01 -7.51 -16.29
CA ALA A 57 8.60 -8.82 -16.79
C ALA A 57 8.87 -9.90 -15.73
N LYS A 58 10.02 -9.83 -15.06
CA LYS A 58 10.34 -10.71 -13.94
C LYS A 58 9.34 -10.56 -12.79
N ALA A 59 9.01 -9.32 -12.42
CA ALA A 59 8.04 -9.05 -11.35
C ALA A 59 6.64 -9.58 -11.72
N TYR A 60 6.19 -9.36 -12.96
CA TYR A 60 4.92 -9.89 -13.45
C TYR A 60 4.86 -11.42 -13.37
N ASN A 61 5.91 -12.10 -13.87
CA ASN A 61 5.99 -13.56 -13.82
C ASN A 61 5.95 -14.10 -12.39
N ALA A 62 6.61 -13.43 -11.44
CA ALA A 62 6.58 -13.80 -10.03
C ALA A 62 5.18 -13.65 -9.41
N ALA A 63 4.38 -12.68 -9.85
CA ALA A 63 3.04 -12.47 -9.31
C ALA A 63 1.94 -13.28 -10.02
N GLN A 64 2.22 -13.83 -11.22
CA GLN A 64 1.19 -14.43 -12.09
C GLN A 64 0.43 -15.60 -11.46
N ARG A 65 1.08 -16.35 -10.55
CA ARG A 65 0.47 -17.51 -9.86
C ARG A 65 -0.18 -17.17 -8.52
N VAL A 66 -0.08 -15.92 -8.07
CA VAL A 66 -0.66 -15.47 -6.80
C VAL A 66 -2.18 -15.41 -6.94
N GLN A 67 -2.91 -15.98 -5.98
CA GLN A 67 -4.37 -16.06 -6.02
C GLN A 67 -4.96 -15.38 -4.77
N GLY A 68 -5.73 -14.32 -4.99
CA GLY A 68 -6.44 -13.62 -3.92
C GLY A 68 -7.88 -14.09 -3.79
N ALA A 69 -8.34 -14.31 -2.57
CA ALA A 69 -9.77 -14.48 -2.30
C ALA A 69 -10.47 -13.11 -2.25
N ARG A 70 -11.62 -12.98 -2.93
CA ARG A 70 -12.45 -11.77 -2.83
C ARG A 70 -12.96 -11.63 -1.40
N HIS A 71 -12.76 -10.45 -0.81
CA HIS A 71 -13.20 -10.15 0.56
C HIS A 71 -13.42 -8.64 0.72
N THR A 72 -13.96 -8.25 1.88
CA THR A 72 -14.08 -6.85 2.29
C THR A 72 -12.86 -6.46 3.12
N LEU A 73 -12.23 -5.34 2.77
CA LEU A 73 -11.20 -4.71 3.59
C LEU A 73 -11.83 -3.54 4.35
N PRO A 74 -12.03 -3.64 5.68
CA PRO A 74 -12.52 -2.52 6.46
C PRO A 74 -11.45 -1.42 6.51
N ILE A 75 -11.89 -0.17 6.39
CA ILE A 75 -11.08 1.03 6.60
C ILE A 75 -11.72 1.74 7.78
N ASP A 76 -11.37 1.29 8.98
CA ASP A 76 -12.00 1.65 10.25
C ASP A 76 -10.99 2.22 11.27
N HIS A 77 -9.71 2.25 10.93
CA HIS A 77 -8.65 2.85 11.73
C HIS A 77 -7.92 3.94 10.95
N ALA A 78 -7.54 5.00 11.66
CA ALA A 78 -6.74 6.10 11.15
C ALA A 78 -5.71 6.50 12.19
N GLU A 79 -4.45 6.65 11.78
CA GLU A 79 -3.36 6.93 12.71
C GLU A 79 -2.25 7.79 12.09
N TYR A 80 -1.58 8.56 12.95
CA TYR A 80 -0.38 9.29 12.60
C TYR A 80 0.88 8.48 12.92
N TRP A 81 1.66 8.13 11.90
CA TRP A 81 2.99 7.54 12.10
C TRP A 81 4.06 8.62 12.17
N LYS A 82 4.59 8.83 13.38
CA LYS A 82 5.60 9.85 13.70
C LYS A 82 6.89 9.71 12.89
N HIS A 83 7.39 8.48 12.69
CA HIS A 83 8.66 8.23 12.00
C HIS A 83 8.65 8.76 10.56
N ASN A 84 7.58 8.51 9.80
CA ASN A 84 7.46 8.93 8.40
C ASN A 84 6.65 10.21 8.21
N LYS A 85 6.10 10.77 9.30
CA LYS A 85 5.21 11.95 9.29
C LYS A 85 4.04 11.77 8.33
N ILE A 86 3.37 10.62 8.41
CA ILE A 86 2.22 10.30 7.56
C ILE A 86 0.95 10.11 8.39
N VAL A 87 -0.19 10.43 7.79
CA VAL A 87 -1.51 9.93 8.23
C VAL A 87 -1.89 8.80 7.27
N TRP A 88 -2.26 7.66 7.84
CA TRP A 88 -2.70 6.49 7.08
C TRP A 88 -4.01 5.96 7.63
N VAL A 89 -4.70 5.19 6.79
CA VAL A 89 -5.92 4.45 7.17
C VAL A 89 -5.80 2.99 6.81
N GLY A 90 -6.53 2.13 7.51
CA GLY A 90 -6.52 0.71 7.27
C GLY A 90 -7.47 -0.03 8.21
N PRO A 91 -7.45 -1.37 8.19
CA PRO A 91 -8.21 -2.17 9.13
C PRO A 91 -7.52 -2.12 10.51
N GLN A 92 -8.32 -2.05 11.59
CA GLN A 92 -7.80 -2.21 12.96
C GLN A 92 -7.23 -3.62 13.20
N THR A 93 -7.84 -4.64 12.57
CA THR A 93 -7.38 -6.04 12.63
C THR A 93 -7.13 -6.57 11.23
N MET A 94 -5.96 -7.17 10.99
CA MET A 94 -5.59 -7.74 9.69
C MET A 94 -6.60 -8.82 9.24
N PRO A 95 -7.29 -8.65 8.10
CA PRO A 95 -8.17 -9.69 7.57
C PRO A 95 -7.34 -10.90 7.10
N ALA A 96 -7.75 -12.11 7.50
CA ALA A 96 -7.06 -13.35 7.11
C ALA A 96 -6.90 -13.52 5.58
N PRO A 97 -7.90 -13.18 4.73
CA PRO A 97 -7.72 -13.23 3.28
C PRO A 97 -6.64 -12.28 2.73
N LEU A 98 -6.48 -11.08 3.33
CA LEU A 98 -5.43 -10.14 2.94
C LEU A 98 -4.05 -10.66 3.37
N ALA A 99 -3.95 -11.19 4.59
CA ALA A 99 -2.72 -11.81 5.08
C ALA A 99 -2.27 -12.98 4.18
N ALA A 100 -3.21 -13.84 3.77
CA ALA A 100 -2.93 -14.95 2.85
C ALA A 100 -2.41 -14.45 1.48
N LEU A 101 -3.04 -13.42 0.91
CA LEU A 101 -2.60 -12.80 -0.34
C LEU A 101 -1.17 -12.24 -0.23
N VAL A 102 -0.89 -11.50 0.84
CA VAL A 102 0.45 -10.92 1.08
C VAL A 102 1.49 -12.02 1.24
N ASN A 103 1.21 -13.05 2.03
CA ASN A 103 2.12 -14.16 2.25
C ASN A 103 2.42 -14.92 0.96
N GLN A 104 1.41 -15.20 0.15
CA GLN A 104 1.59 -15.88 -1.14
C GLN A 104 2.39 -15.02 -2.12
N LEU A 105 2.11 -13.71 -2.19
CA LEU A 105 2.86 -12.78 -3.03
C LEU A 105 4.33 -12.69 -2.59
N HIS A 106 4.57 -12.49 -1.29
CA HIS A 106 5.92 -12.36 -0.74
C HIS A 106 6.73 -13.66 -0.91
N GLY A 107 6.11 -14.81 -0.72
CA GLY A 107 6.72 -16.12 -0.97
C GLY A 107 7.16 -16.26 -2.42
N SER A 108 6.25 -16.03 -3.36
CA SER A 108 6.55 -16.14 -4.80
C SER A 108 7.63 -15.14 -5.25
N LEU A 109 7.60 -13.91 -4.73
CA LEU A 109 8.64 -12.91 -5.02
C LEU A 109 10.02 -13.36 -4.52
N ARG A 110 10.11 -13.91 -3.30
CA ARG A 110 11.37 -14.44 -2.75
C ARG A 110 11.87 -15.65 -3.55
N GLU A 111 10.99 -16.55 -3.98
CA GLU A 111 11.33 -17.69 -4.86
C GLU A 111 11.92 -17.23 -6.21
N HIS A 112 11.49 -16.08 -6.72
CA HIS A 112 12.04 -15.47 -7.93
C HIS A 112 13.27 -14.59 -7.65
N GLY A 113 13.80 -14.60 -6.43
CA GLY A 113 15.02 -13.89 -6.04
C GLY A 113 14.85 -12.39 -5.85
N PHE A 114 13.63 -11.91 -5.55
CA PHE A 114 13.44 -10.54 -5.06
C PHE A 114 13.78 -10.45 -3.57
N VAL A 115 14.49 -9.40 -3.18
CA VAL A 115 14.75 -9.08 -1.77
C VAL A 115 13.64 -8.15 -1.28
N LEU A 116 12.89 -8.61 -0.28
CA LEU A 116 11.83 -7.85 0.38
C LEU A 116 12.29 -7.42 1.77
N GLU A 117 11.67 -6.37 2.31
CA GLU A 117 11.91 -5.98 3.69
C GLU A 117 11.42 -7.06 4.67
N ASP A 118 12.15 -7.27 5.76
CA ASP A 118 11.80 -8.23 6.82
C ASP A 118 10.79 -7.66 7.85
N ARG A 119 10.33 -6.42 7.65
CA ARG A 119 9.36 -5.79 8.55
C ARG A 119 7.99 -6.48 8.42
N PRO A 120 7.26 -6.66 9.54
CA PRO A 120 5.89 -7.13 9.48
C PRO A 120 5.04 -6.26 8.56
N PHE A 121 4.22 -6.91 7.73
CA PHE A 121 3.30 -6.23 6.84
C PHE A 121 2.22 -5.47 7.64
N ALA A 122 2.11 -4.16 7.39
CA ALA A 122 1.03 -3.33 7.91
C ALA A 122 0.07 -2.98 6.76
N ALA A 123 -1.20 -3.37 6.88
CA ALA A 123 -2.24 -3.03 5.91
C ALA A 123 -2.61 -1.54 6.04
N HIS A 124 -1.92 -0.68 5.30
CA HIS A 124 -2.10 0.76 5.41
C HIS A 124 -2.20 1.43 4.03
N ILE A 125 -3.06 2.44 3.95
CA ILE A 125 -3.21 3.35 2.82
C ILE A 125 -2.70 4.71 3.29
N THR A 126 -1.62 5.20 2.67
CA THR A 126 -1.09 6.53 3.01
C THR A 126 -1.97 7.61 2.41
N LEU A 127 -2.55 8.45 3.26
CA LEU A 127 -3.44 9.54 2.83
C LEU A 127 -2.78 10.91 2.93
N LEU A 128 -1.95 11.16 3.94
CA LEU A 128 -1.27 12.44 4.09
C LEU A 128 0.22 12.22 4.32
N ARG A 129 1.07 12.98 3.63
CA ARG A 129 2.52 12.95 3.81
C ARG A 129 3.00 14.27 4.40
N LYS A 130 4.14 14.27 5.09
CA LYS A 130 4.71 15.47 5.74
C LYS A 130 3.73 16.16 6.70
N ALA A 131 2.85 15.38 7.33
CA ALA A 131 1.87 15.87 8.28
C ALA A 131 2.57 16.27 9.59
N LYS A 132 2.09 17.36 10.21
CA LYS A 132 2.51 17.69 11.59
C LYS A 132 1.81 16.73 12.57
N PRO A 133 2.39 16.49 13.75
CA PRO A 133 1.71 15.74 14.79
C PRO A 133 0.33 16.34 15.07
N PRO A 134 -0.70 15.51 15.28
CA PRO A 134 -2.02 16.00 15.69
C PRO A 134 -1.89 16.78 17.00
N LYS A 135 -2.66 17.86 17.14
CA LYS A 135 -2.76 18.60 18.39
C LYS A 135 -3.56 17.74 19.38
N SER A 136 -3.02 17.54 20.58
CA SER A 136 -3.71 16.88 21.70
C SER A 136 -4.92 17.69 22.17
#